data_AF-A0AAU6GN14-F1
#
_entry.id   AF-A0AAU6GN14-F1
#
_cell.length_a   1.000
_cell.length_b   1.000
_cell.length_c   1.000
_cell.angle_alpha   90.00
_cell.angle_beta   90.00
_cell.angle_gamma   90.00
#
_symmetry.space_group_name_H-M   'P 1'
#
loop_
_entity.id
_entity.type
_entity.pdbx_description
1 polymer ?
#
loop_
_entity_poly.entity_id
_entity_poly.type
_entity_poly.pdbx_seq_one_letter_code
_entity_poly.pdbx_strand_id
1 'polypeptide(L)'
;MTTPATPPPALLAWASRELGARPAFTDVSHPCENSRVWRLDLRGAARYYLKISSKAVKYERETLALRSAAPALGAGGAPQLRASNAKDLALLLTAVPGRPLKELELSPVEEARAHRHGGALLARLHTAGDLNGPRRAEAEKAMQAEANGAEGHLAAAGGLLTPPEQRLVRQLAKELRALPPLPLAYIHGDAWDRNLMWSTARQQAGWIDFERSRAATAVQDFVLMACSTWTARPDLRAACLQGYGRNLTAEEQHALKCLAAIDAASCLVWGPKLDDPHLTARGRRTLDRLMAGVFA
;
A
#
# COMPACT_ATOMS: atom_id res chain seq x y z
N MET A 1 15.54 6.53 24.03
CA MET A 1 14.84 7.70 23.44
C MET A 1 15.76 8.28 22.38
N THR A 2 15.54 7.95 21.11
CA THR A 2 16.25 8.59 20.00
C THR A 2 15.75 10.02 19.90
N THR A 3 16.66 10.99 19.95
CA THR A 3 16.35 12.41 19.73
C THR A 3 15.58 12.55 18.42
N PRO A 4 14.40 13.21 18.38
CA PRO A 4 13.63 13.34 17.15
C PRO A 4 14.49 14.02 16.09
N ALA A 5 14.63 13.39 14.92
CA ALA A 5 15.45 13.97 13.86
C ALA A 5 14.77 15.26 13.39
N THR A 6 15.53 16.36 13.38
CA THR A 6 15.00 17.66 12.91
C THR A 6 14.93 17.65 11.38
N PRO A 7 13.86 18.18 10.75
CA PRO A 7 13.81 18.33 9.30
C PRO A 7 15.00 19.17 8.80
N PRO A 8 15.58 18.86 7.62
CA PRO A 8 16.63 19.70 7.03
C PRO A 8 16.19 21.17 6.99
N PRO A 9 17.02 22.14 7.44
CA PRO A 9 16.60 23.54 7.56
C PRO A 9 16.04 24.15 6.27
N ALA A 10 16.63 23.79 5.12
CA ALA A 10 16.15 24.24 3.81
C ALA A 10 14.73 23.73 3.49
N LEU A 11 14.42 22.48 3.84
CA LEU A 11 13.10 21.89 3.64
C LEU A 11 12.06 22.44 4.61
N LEU A 12 12.43 22.69 5.87
CA LEU A 12 11.54 23.35 6.81
C LEU A 12 11.22 24.78 6.37
N ALA A 13 12.22 25.51 5.86
CA ALA A 13 12.03 26.85 5.30
C ALA A 13 11.14 26.83 4.05
N TRP A 14 11.35 25.85 3.15
CA TRP A 14 10.47 25.62 2.01
C TRP A 14 9.02 25.35 2.45
N ALA A 15 8.80 24.36 3.31
CA ALA A 15 7.47 24.04 3.83
C ALA A 15 6.81 25.24 4.53
N SER A 16 7.58 26.04 5.28
CA SER A 16 7.06 27.25 5.93
C SER A 16 6.56 28.29 4.94
N ARG A 17 7.22 28.45 3.77
CA ARG A 17 6.75 29.34 2.71
C ARG A 17 5.46 28.83 2.07
N GLU A 18 5.41 27.54 1.74
CA GLU A 18 4.22 26.90 1.14
C GLU A 18 3.00 26.95 2.08
N LEU A 19 3.22 26.89 3.39
CA LEU A 19 2.19 26.97 4.42
C LEU A 19 1.85 28.40 4.85
N GLY A 20 2.63 29.41 4.45
CA GLY A 20 2.48 30.80 4.88
C GLY A 20 2.81 31.07 6.36
N ALA A 21 3.31 30.06 7.09
CA ALA A 21 3.69 30.16 8.50
C ALA A 21 4.68 29.07 8.87
N ARG A 22 5.51 29.31 9.90
CA ARG A 22 6.44 28.30 10.42
C ARG A 22 5.68 27.29 11.32
N PRO A 23 5.63 25.99 10.95
CA PRO A 23 4.94 24.99 11.76
C PRO A 23 5.80 24.52 12.93
N ALA A 24 5.14 24.04 13.98
CA ALA A 24 5.77 23.09 14.90
C ALA A 24 5.90 21.74 14.19
N PHE A 25 6.90 20.94 14.53
CA PHE A 25 7.10 19.64 13.90
C PHE A 25 7.34 18.52 14.90
N THR A 26 7.00 17.30 14.51
CA THR A 26 7.30 16.07 15.24
C THR A 26 7.76 15.02 14.24
N ASP A 27 8.89 14.39 14.49
CA ASP A 27 9.34 13.24 13.71
C ASP A 27 8.40 12.06 13.95
N VAL A 28 7.82 11.55 12.87
CA VAL A 28 6.89 10.40 12.85
C VAL A 28 7.38 9.36 11.84
N SER A 29 8.67 9.39 11.51
CA SER A 29 9.28 8.46 10.57
C SER A 29 9.20 7.03 11.10
N HIS A 30 8.83 6.09 10.24
CA HIS A 30 9.12 4.69 10.49
C HIS A 30 10.63 4.43 10.31
N PRO A 31 11.20 3.42 10.99
CA PRO A 31 12.59 3.02 10.78
C PRO A 31 12.74 2.42 9.37
N CYS A 32 12.93 3.29 8.38
CA CYS A 32 13.24 2.95 7.00
C CYS A 32 14.43 3.80 6.57
N GLU A 33 15.44 3.16 5.99
CA GLU A 33 16.59 3.88 5.45
C GLU A 33 16.11 4.88 4.38
N ASN A 34 16.55 6.14 4.54
CA ASN A 34 16.35 7.22 3.58
C ASN A 34 14.89 7.65 3.32
N SER A 35 13.91 7.16 4.09
CA SER A 35 12.58 7.78 4.15
C SER A 35 12.40 8.49 5.49
N ARG A 36 11.89 9.72 5.46
CA ARG A 36 11.61 10.51 6.65
C ARG A 36 10.26 11.19 6.52
N VAL A 37 9.52 11.25 7.61
CA VAL A 37 8.21 11.88 7.67
C VAL A 37 8.12 12.72 8.94
N TRP A 38 7.76 13.98 8.79
CA TRP A 38 7.47 14.88 9.89
C TRP A 38 6.02 15.31 9.84
N ARG A 39 5.34 15.20 10.97
CA ARG A 39 4.05 15.86 11.20
C ARG A 39 4.33 17.33 11.43
N LEU A 40 3.61 18.19 10.72
CA LEU A 40 3.68 19.64 10.82
C LEU A 40 2.35 20.16 11.37
N ASP A 41 2.40 20.87 12.48
CA ASP A 41 1.23 21.43 13.16
C ASP A 41 1.25 22.97 13.06
N LEU A 42 0.20 23.55 12.45
CA LEU A 42 -0.05 24.99 12.40
C LEU A 42 -1.06 25.40 13.49
N ARG A 43 -1.04 26.69 13.87
CA ARG A 43 -2.09 27.27 14.72
C ARG A 43 -3.43 27.16 13.99
N GLY A 44 -4.48 26.68 14.68
CA GLY A 44 -5.82 26.48 14.08
C GLY A 44 -6.15 25.05 13.63
N ALA A 45 -5.45 24.04 14.16
CA ALA A 45 -5.71 22.60 13.97
C ALA A 45 -5.47 22.02 12.56
N ALA A 46 -4.94 22.79 11.61
CA ALA A 46 -4.49 22.26 10.33
C ALA A 46 -3.18 21.48 10.51
N ARG A 47 -3.20 20.21 10.10
CA ARG A 47 -2.05 19.30 10.16
C ARG A 47 -1.59 18.93 8.76
N TYR A 48 -0.28 18.91 8.58
CA TYR A 48 0.39 18.56 7.34
C TYR A 48 1.47 17.52 7.61
N TYR A 49 1.98 16.92 6.54
CA TYR A 49 3.10 16.02 6.59
C TYR A 49 4.15 16.46 5.57
N LEU A 50 5.40 16.55 6.03
CA LEU A 50 6.57 16.67 5.18
C LEU A 50 7.19 15.29 5.04
N LYS A 51 7.17 14.72 3.84
CA LYS A 51 7.72 13.40 3.53
C LYS A 51 8.92 13.53 2.60
N ILE A 52 10.02 12.86 2.89
CA ILE A 52 11.12 12.62 1.96
C ILE A 52 11.02 11.16 1.49
N SER A 53 10.94 11.00 0.17
CA SER A 53 10.91 9.69 -0.46
C SER A 53 12.31 9.10 -0.51
N SER A 54 12.44 7.79 -0.29
CA SER A 54 13.75 7.13 -0.32
C SER A 54 14.33 6.92 -1.72
N LYS A 55 13.51 7.01 -2.77
CA LYS A 55 13.90 6.83 -4.18
C LYS A 55 13.09 7.73 -5.11
N ALA A 56 13.70 8.15 -6.21
CA ALA A 56 13.04 8.98 -7.23
C ALA A 56 11.75 8.35 -7.77
N VAL A 57 11.78 7.04 -8.09
CA VAL A 57 10.59 6.32 -8.59
C VAL A 57 9.41 6.34 -7.61
N LYS A 58 9.66 6.30 -6.30
CA LYS A 58 8.61 6.38 -5.27
C LYS A 58 8.02 7.78 -5.20
N TYR A 59 8.89 8.80 -5.22
CA TYR A 59 8.50 10.19 -5.28
C TYR A 59 7.63 10.50 -6.51
N GLU A 60 8.05 10.04 -7.69
CA GLU A 60 7.34 10.24 -8.95
C GLU A 60 5.96 9.58 -8.94
N ARG A 61 5.88 8.33 -8.47
CA ARG A 61 4.62 7.60 -8.32
C ARG A 61 3.66 8.29 -7.35
N GLU A 62 4.14 8.65 -6.17
CA GLU A 62 3.31 9.30 -5.16
C GLU A 62 2.83 10.67 -5.66
N THR A 63 3.73 11.46 -6.26
CA THR A 63 3.37 12.76 -6.85
C THR A 63 2.32 12.61 -7.94
N LEU A 64 2.48 11.64 -8.85
CA LEU A 64 1.52 11.37 -9.93
C LEU A 64 0.18 10.93 -9.36
N ALA A 65 0.17 9.99 -8.41
CA ALA A 65 -1.05 9.49 -7.78
C ALA A 65 -1.82 10.61 -7.09
N LEU A 66 -1.13 11.43 -6.29
CA LEU A 66 -1.73 12.53 -5.53
C LEU A 66 -2.27 13.65 -6.43
N ARG A 67 -1.68 13.84 -7.62
CA ARG A 67 -2.16 14.84 -8.59
C ARG A 67 -3.31 14.32 -9.47
N SER A 68 -3.32 13.03 -9.81
CA SER A 68 -4.21 12.52 -10.87
C SER A 68 -5.31 11.58 -10.39
N ALA A 69 -5.04 10.68 -9.43
CA ALA A 69 -5.98 9.63 -9.06
C ALA A 69 -6.55 9.82 -7.64
N ALA A 70 -5.72 10.18 -6.68
CA ALA A 70 -6.13 10.39 -5.28
C ALA A 70 -7.25 11.43 -5.09
N PRO A 71 -7.34 12.53 -5.87
CA PRO A 71 -8.46 13.48 -5.74
C PRO A 71 -9.85 12.82 -5.90
N ALA A 72 -9.94 11.74 -6.67
CA ALA A 72 -11.18 11.01 -6.87
C ALA A 72 -11.69 10.30 -5.61
N LEU A 73 -10.90 10.19 -4.53
CA LEU A 73 -11.31 9.64 -3.23
C LEU A 73 -12.07 10.68 -2.39
N GLY A 74 -12.07 11.94 -2.82
CA GLY A 74 -12.79 13.04 -2.18
C GLY A 74 -12.12 13.57 -0.92
N ALA A 75 -12.72 14.60 -0.33
CA ALA A 75 -12.20 15.27 0.85
C ALA A 75 -12.05 14.29 2.03
N GLY A 76 -10.84 14.19 2.56
CA GLY A 76 -10.51 13.27 3.66
C GLY A 76 -10.32 11.81 3.25
N GLY A 77 -10.55 11.44 1.99
CA GLY A 77 -10.33 10.07 1.49
C GLY A 77 -8.86 9.77 1.12
N ALA A 78 -8.04 10.81 0.92
CA ALA A 78 -6.61 10.72 0.63
C ALA A 78 -5.88 12.01 1.04
N PRO A 79 -4.54 12.02 1.17
CA PRO A 79 -3.78 13.24 1.30
C PRO A 79 -3.92 14.09 0.04
N GLN A 80 -3.91 15.42 0.19
CA GLN A 80 -3.77 16.34 -0.91
C GLN A 80 -2.33 16.81 -1.00
N LEU A 81 -1.75 16.81 -2.20
CA LEU A 81 -0.43 17.36 -2.45
C LEU A 81 -0.51 18.89 -2.41
N ARG A 82 0.12 19.50 -1.41
CA ARG A 82 0.23 20.96 -1.29
C ARG A 82 1.39 21.50 -2.13
N ALA A 83 2.54 20.84 -2.02
CA ALA A 83 3.72 21.20 -2.78
C ALA A 83 4.65 19.99 -2.92
N SER A 84 5.51 20.00 -3.94
CA SER A 84 6.48 18.94 -4.21
C SER A 84 7.82 19.56 -4.60
N ASN A 85 8.92 19.01 -4.12
CA ASN A 85 10.28 19.43 -4.44
C ASN A 85 11.08 18.22 -4.94
N ALA A 86 11.28 18.16 -6.27
CA ALA A 86 11.94 17.04 -6.93
C ALA A 86 13.44 16.94 -6.63
N LYS A 87 14.11 18.08 -6.34
CA LYS A 87 15.54 18.09 -6.01
C LYS A 87 15.82 17.31 -4.74
N ASP A 88 14.93 17.44 -3.76
CA ASP A 88 15.07 16.82 -2.43
C ASP A 88 14.12 15.62 -2.24
N LEU A 89 13.43 15.20 -3.31
CA LEU A 89 12.40 14.13 -3.29
C LEU A 89 11.33 14.34 -2.20
N ALA A 90 10.98 15.60 -1.92
CA ALA A 90 10.15 15.99 -0.80
C ALA A 90 8.71 16.33 -1.21
N LEU A 91 7.75 15.91 -0.39
CA LEU A 91 6.32 16.14 -0.56
C LEU A 91 5.76 16.82 0.68
N LEU A 92 4.93 17.84 0.47
CA LEU A 92 4.13 18.48 1.51
C LEU A 92 2.66 18.10 1.30
N LEU A 93 2.09 17.39 2.27
CA LEU A 93 0.79 16.75 2.17
C LEU A 93 -0.17 17.24 3.26
N THR A 94 -1.47 17.30 2.97
CA THR A 94 -2.48 17.47 4.03
C THR A 94 -2.62 16.19 4.86
N ALA A 95 -2.96 16.32 6.14
CA ALA A 95 -3.34 15.16 6.94
C ALA A 95 -4.64 14.53 6.45
N VAL A 96 -4.68 13.19 6.47
CA VAL A 96 -5.92 12.41 6.37
C VAL A 96 -6.54 12.29 7.76
N PRO A 97 -7.87 12.44 7.92
CA PRO A 97 -8.52 12.40 9.23
C PRO A 97 -8.40 11.03 9.90
N GLY A 98 -8.22 11.01 11.22
CA GLY A 98 -8.21 9.77 12.00
C GLY A 98 -6.81 9.23 12.28
N ARG A 99 -6.73 7.91 12.48
CA ARG A 99 -5.49 7.16 12.76
C ARG A 99 -5.43 5.89 11.92
N PRO A 100 -4.24 5.30 11.67
CA PRO A 100 -4.14 4.02 11.00
C PRO A 100 -4.96 2.95 11.72
N LEU A 101 -5.70 2.13 10.97
CA LEU A 101 -6.58 1.09 11.50
C LEU A 101 -5.81 0.12 12.38
N LYS A 102 -4.58 -0.22 11.98
CA LYS A 102 -3.66 -1.09 12.75
C LYS A 102 -3.39 -0.58 14.18
N GLU A 103 -3.56 0.71 14.46
CA GLU A 103 -3.31 1.31 15.77
C GLU A 103 -4.58 1.58 16.60
N LEU A 104 -5.74 1.18 16.09
CA LEU A 104 -7.02 1.42 16.72
C LEU A 104 -7.58 0.12 17.29
N GLU A 105 -8.10 0.20 18.51
CA GLU A 105 -8.98 -0.81 19.07
C GLU A 105 -10.41 -0.40 18.77
N LEU A 106 -11.05 -1.10 17.82
CA LEU A 106 -12.41 -0.83 17.38
C LEU A 106 -13.33 -1.98 17.78
N SER A 107 -14.62 -1.67 17.95
CA SER A 107 -15.63 -2.73 17.98
C SER A 107 -15.65 -3.48 16.64
N PRO A 108 -15.99 -4.79 16.61
CA PRO A 108 -16.06 -5.54 15.35
C PRO A 108 -16.96 -4.88 14.29
N VAL A 109 -18.03 -4.22 14.72
CA VAL A 109 -18.96 -3.50 13.83
C VAL A 109 -18.29 -2.26 13.21
N GLU A 110 -17.53 -1.50 13.99
CA GLU A 110 -16.83 -0.31 13.50
C GLU A 110 -15.66 -0.67 12.58
N GLU A 111 -14.92 -1.72 12.92
CA GLU A 111 -13.82 -2.23 12.09
C GLU A 111 -14.36 -2.70 10.72
N ALA A 112 -15.44 -3.48 10.71
CA ALA A 112 -16.11 -3.87 9.46
C ALA A 112 -16.59 -2.66 8.64
N ARG A 113 -17.09 -1.60 9.31
CA ARG A 113 -17.46 -0.35 8.64
C ARG A 113 -16.25 0.34 8.01
N ALA A 114 -15.11 0.39 8.71
CA ALA A 114 -13.88 0.96 8.20
C ALA A 114 -13.38 0.21 6.95
N HIS A 115 -13.37 -1.12 6.98
CA HIS A 115 -13.01 -1.93 5.82
C HIS A 115 -13.96 -1.73 4.64
N ARG A 116 -15.28 -1.64 4.89
CA ARG A 116 -16.27 -1.32 3.85
C ARG A 116 -16.02 0.04 3.21
N HIS A 117 -15.76 1.07 4.01
CA HIS A 117 -15.40 2.39 3.46
C HIS A 117 -14.07 2.34 2.69
N GLY A 118 -13.06 1.62 3.19
CA GLY A 118 -11.79 1.40 2.52
C GLY A 118 -11.96 0.75 1.14
N GLY A 119 -12.80 -0.29 1.04
CA GLY A 119 -13.16 -0.94 -0.21
C GLY A 119 -13.84 0.00 -1.21
N ALA A 120 -14.77 0.85 -0.74
CA ALA A 120 -15.41 1.85 -1.58
C ALA A 120 -14.42 2.89 -2.13
N LEU A 121 -13.41 3.28 -1.34
CA LEU A 121 -12.34 4.16 -1.81
C LEU A 121 -11.43 3.50 -2.83
N LEU A 122 -11.12 2.21 -2.68
CA LEU A 122 -10.37 1.44 -3.68
C LEU A 122 -11.14 1.36 -5.00
N ALA A 123 -12.47 1.12 -4.95
CA ALA A 123 -13.30 1.13 -6.16
C ALA A 123 -13.21 2.46 -6.90
N ARG A 124 -13.28 3.59 -6.17
CA ARG A 124 -13.11 4.93 -6.75
C ARG A 124 -11.71 5.10 -7.35
N LEU A 125 -10.66 4.72 -6.62
CA LEU A 125 -9.28 4.81 -7.09
C LEU A 125 -9.07 4.02 -8.39
N HIS A 126 -9.59 2.80 -8.45
CA HIS A 126 -9.44 1.90 -9.59
C HIS A 126 -10.05 2.49 -10.88
N THR A 127 -11.06 3.34 -10.75
CA THR A 127 -11.70 4.05 -11.88
C THR A 127 -11.13 5.44 -12.15
N ALA A 128 -10.28 5.98 -11.26
CA ALA A 128 -9.86 7.39 -11.29
C ALA A 128 -8.68 7.69 -12.21
N GLY A 129 -7.81 6.71 -12.45
CA GLY A 129 -6.61 6.91 -13.26
C GLY A 129 -6.93 6.85 -14.76
N ASP A 130 -6.27 7.72 -15.52
CA ASP A 130 -6.27 7.66 -16.98
C ASP A 130 -5.45 6.44 -17.45
N LEU A 131 -6.14 5.33 -17.71
CA LEU A 131 -5.57 4.07 -18.19
C LEU A 131 -5.51 4.04 -19.73
N ASN A 132 -4.86 5.04 -20.31
CA ASN A 132 -4.65 5.13 -21.75
C ASN A 132 -3.17 5.05 -22.12
N GLY A 133 -2.91 4.70 -23.39
CA GLY A 133 -1.57 4.70 -23.99
C GLY A 133 -0.53 3.94 -23.15
N PRO A 134 0.60 4.57 -22.78
CA PRO A 134 1.67 3.92 -22.01
C PRO A 134 1.22 3.30 -20.68
N ARG A 135 0.27 3.94 -19.98
CA ARG A 135 -0.23 3.44 -18.67
C ARG A 135 -1.05 2.17 -18.82
N ARG A 136 -1.83 2.07 -19.89
CA ARG A 136 -2.54 0.84 -20.23
C ARG A 136 -1.55 -0.29 -20.50
N ALA A 137 -0.53 -0.02 -21.33
CA ALA A 137 0.50 -1.00 -21.65
C ALA A 137 1.31 -1.44 -20.42
N GLU A 138 1.56 -0.54 -19.46
CA GLU A 138 2.15 -0.88 -18.16
C GLU A 138 1.23 -1.82 -17.37
N ALA A 139 -0.06 -1.48 -17.26
CA ALA A 139 -1.03 -2.28 -16.50
C ALA A 139 -1.20 -3.70 -17.08
N GLU A 140 -1.27 -3.82 -18.40
CA GLU A 140 -1.37 -5.10 -19.11
C GLU A 140 -0.14 -5.99 -18.90
N LYS A 141 1.03 -5.39 -18.70
CA LYS A 141 2.29 -6.11 -18.43
C LYS A 141 2.55 -6.37 -16.95
N ALA A 142 1.80 -5.73 -16.04
CA ALA A 142 2.09 -5.78 -14.61
C ALA A 142 2.07 -7.22 -14.05
N MET A 143 1.08 -8.03 -14.42
CA MET A 143 1.00 -9.43 -13.99
C MET A 143 2.17 -10.27 -14.48
N GLN A 144 2.57 -10.06 -15.74
CA GLN A 144 3.73 -10.74 -16.32
C GLN A 144 5.02 -10.32 -15.61
N ALA A 145 5.15 -9.04 -15.23
CA ALA A 145 6.29 -8.54 -14.49
C ALA A 145 6.39 -9.19 -13.09
N GLU A 146 5.28 -9.29 -12.36
CA GLU A 146 5.24 -10.00 -11.07
C GLU A 146 5.65 -11.47 -11.23
N ALA A 147 5.07 -12.17 -12.22
CA ALA A 147 5.41 -13.56 -12.49
C ALA A 147 6.87 -13.74 -12.92
N ASN A 148 7.47 -12.79 -13.62
CA ASN A 148 8.88 -12.81 -14.00
C ASN A 148 9.81 -12.56 -12.80
N GLY A 149 9.36 -11.75 -11.83
CA GLY A 149 10.09 -11.48 -10.59
C GLY A 149 10.24 -12.70 -9.67
N ALA A 150 9.36 -13.70 -9.81
CA ALA A 150 9.34 -14.89 -8.96
C ALA A 150 10.69 -15.62 -8.87
N GLU A 151 11.37 -15.87 -10.00
CA GLU A 151 12.68 -16.55 -9.98
C GLU A 151 13.75 -15.71 -9.28
N GLY A 152 13.69 -14.38 -9.39
CA GLY A 152 14.60 -13.49 -8.66
C GLY A 152 14.42 -13.60 -7.15
N HIS A 153 13.15 -13.66 -6.69
CA HIS A 153 12.84 -13.89 -5.28
C HIS A 153 13.27 -15.27 -4.80
N LEU A 154 13.05 -16.32 -5.60
CA LEU A 154 13.46 -17.68 -5.28
C LEU A 154 14.98 -17.83 -5.19
N ALA A 155 15.71 -17.27 -6.16
CA ALA A 155 17.18 -17.26 -6.14
C ALA A 155 17.71 -16.52 -4.92
N ALA A 156 17.12 -15.37 -4.57
CA ALA A 156 17.51 -14.59 -3.40
C ALA A 156 17.10 -15.24 -2.07
N ALA A 157 16.03 -16.05 -2.05
CA ALA A 157 15.59 -16.76 -0.86
C ALA A 157 16.52 -17.93 -0.53
N GLY A 158 17.08 -18.61 -1.54
CA GLY A 158 18.00 -19.72 -1.35
C GLY A 158 17.44 -20.78 -0.38
N GLY A 159 18.20 -21.08 0.68
CA GLY A 159 17.81 -22.07 1.70
C GLY A 159 16.66 -21.65 2.63
N LEU A 160 16.13 -20.42 2.51
CA LEU A 160 14.96 -19.98 3.27
C LEU A 160 13.65 -20.65 2.81
N LEU A 161 13.67 -21.28 1.64
CA LEU A 161 12.56 -22.04 1.07
C LEU A 161 12.98 -23.49 0.84
N THR A 162 12.13 -24.42 1.25
CA THR A 162 12.30 -25.85 0.97
C THR A 162 12.06 -26.14 -0.52
N PRO A 163 12.60 -27.23 -1.08
CA PRO A 163 12.37 -27.58 -2.48
C PRO A 163 10.88 -27.69 -2.89
N PRO A 164 9.96 -28.26 -2.07
CA PRO A 164 8.53 -28.23 -2.35
C PRO A 164 7.94 -26.81 -2.44
N GLU A 165 8.31 -25.92 -1.51
CA GLU A 165 7.84 -24.53 -1.52
C GLU A 165 8.34 -23.77 -2.76
N GLN A 166 9.60 -23.96 -3.15
CA GLN A 166 10.13 -23.36 -4.38
C GLN A 166 9.36 -23.85 -5.61
N ARG A 167 9.04 -25.15 -5.70
CA ARG A 167 8.23 -25.70 -6.79
C ARG A 167 6.83 -25.09 -6.81
N LEU A 168 6.19 -24.92 -5.65
CA LEU A 168 4.87 -24.31 -5.56
C LEU A 168 4.88 -22.87 -6.08
N VAL A 169 5.84 -22.05 -5.65
CA VAL A 169 5.95 -20.65 -6.11
C VAL A 169 6.19 -20.59 -7.62
N ARG A 170 7.05 -21.45 -8.18
CA ARG A 170 7.27 -21.52 -9.64
C ARG A 170 6.00 -21.91 -10.39
N GLN A 171 5.27 -22.89 -9.89
CA GLN A 171 4.02 -23.35 -10.48
C GLN A 171 2.98 -22.22 -10.48
N LEU A 172 2.78 -21.55 -9.34
CA LEU A 172 1.85 -20.42 -9.23
C LEU A 172 2.29 -19.22 -10.09
N ALA A 173 3.58 -18.95 -10.21
CA ALA A 173 4.07 -17.93 -11.14
C ALA A 173 3.79 -18.30 -12.61
N LYS A 174 3.90 -19.58 -12.98
CA LYS A 174 3.54 -20.05 -14.32
C LYS A 174 2.04 -19.93 -14.58
N GLU A 175 1.21 -20.32 -13.61
CA GLU A 175 -0.25 -20.17 -13.68
C GLU A 175 -0.64 -18.69 -13.85
N LEU A 176 0.03 -17.79 -13.12
CA LEU A 176 -0.19 -16.35 -13.23
C LEU A 176 0.03 -15.80 -14.65
N ARG A 177 1.04 -16.31 -15.36
CA ARG A 177 1.33 -15.93 -16.76
C ARG A 177 0.28 -16.43 -17.74
N ALA A 178 -0.39 -17.53 -17.40
CA ALA A 178 -1.36 -18.19 -18.27
C ALA A 178 -2.78 -17.63 -18.09
N LEU A 179 -3.02 -16.77 -17.10
CA LEU A 179 -4.34 -16.21 -16.86
C LEU A 179 -4.78 -15.28 -18.00
N PRO A 180 -6.09 -15.24 -18.29
CA PRO A 180 -6.63 -14.27 -19.24
C PRO A 180 -6.47 -12.83 -18.70
N PRO A 181 -6.61 -11.81 -19.56
CA PRO A 181 -6.61 -10.43 -19.12
C PRO A 181 -7.61 -10.19 -17.98
N LEU A 182 -7.15 -9.53 -16.92
CA LEU A 182 -7.94 -9.17 -15.74
C LEU A 182 -8.28 -7.67 -15.75
N PRO A 183 -9.27 -7.22 -14.95
CA PRO A 183 -9.61 -5.81 -14.84
C PRO A 183 -8.39 -4.94 -14.49
N LEU A 184 -8.11 -3.97 -15.37
CA LEU A 184 -7.06 -2.98 -15.17
C LEU A 184 -7.59 -1.84 -14.29
N ALA A 185 -6.70 -1.26 -13.50
CA ALA A 185 -6.99 -0.22 -12.53
C ALA A 185 -5.77 0.69 -12.34
N TYR A 186 -6.00 1.89 -11.84
CA TYR A 186 -4.97 2.60 -11.10
C TYR A 186 -5.05 2.15 -9.64
N ILE A 187 -4.02 1.47 -9.16
CA ILE A 187 -4.02 0.84 -7.84
C ILE A 187 -3.26 1.67 -6.81
N HIS A 188 -3.54 1.46 -5.53
CA HIS A 188 -2.78 2.01 -4.42
C HIS A 188 -1.37 1.39 -4.35
N GLY A 189 -1.27 0.07 -4.55
CA GLY A 189 -0.05 -0.73 -4.53
C GLY A 189 0.50 -1.05 -3.14
N ASP A 190 -0.17 -0.60 -2.07
CA ASP A 190 0.18 -0.85 -0.67
C ASP A 190 -1.06 -0.76 0.23
N ALA A 191 -2.19 -1.33 -0.21
CA ALA A 191 -3.46 -1.25 0.50
C ALA A 191 -3.58 -2.34 1.60
N TRP A 192 -3.53 -1.91 2.86
CA TRP A 192 -3.71 -2.72 4.08
C TRP A 192 -3.79 -1.81 5.32
N ASP A 193 -4.12 -2.38 6.47
CA ASP A 193 -4.57 -1.67 7.68
C ASP A 193 -3.59 -0.62 8.25
N ARG A 194 -2.31 -0.70 7.90
CA ARG A 194 -1.33 0.33 8.29
C ARG A 194 -1.50 1.64 7.50
N ASN A 195 -2.07 1.57 6.30
CA ASN A 195 -2.27 2.69 5.39
C ASN A 195 -3.76 3.06 5.26
N LEU A 196 -4.66 2.27 5.84
CA LEU A 196 -6.08 2.62 5.97
C LEU A 196 -6.26 3.45 7.25
N MET A 197 -6.63 4.71 7.08
CA MET A 197 -7.00 5.61 8.17
C MET A 197 -8.47 5.44 8.51
N TRP A 198 -8.81 5.53 9.80
CA TRP A 198 -10.19 5.61 10.26
C TRP A 198 -10.38 6.76 11.24
N SER A 199 -11.37 7.61 10.98
CA SER A 199 -11.84 8.65 11.88
C SER A 199 -13.17 8.23 12.50
N THR A 200 -13.17 7.87 13.78
CA THR A 200 -14.40 7.58 14.53
C THR A 200 -15.32 8.79 14.61
N ALA A 201 -14.77 9.99 14.81
CA ALA A 201 -15.55 11.23 14.84
C ALA A 201 -16.26 11.54 13.51
N ARG A 202 -15.62 11.24 12.37
CA ARG A 202 -16.19 11.50 11.04
C ARG A 202 -16.85 10.28 10.40
N GLN A 203 -16.74 9.11 11.04
CA GLN A 203 -17.14 7.82 10.48
C GLN A 203 -16.63 7.63 9.04
N GLN A 204 -15.37 8.02 8.82
CA GLN A 204 -14.77 8.14 7.49
C GLN A 204 -13.43 7.42 7.45
N ALA A 205 -13.20 6.68 6.37
CA ALA A 205 -11.91 6.10 6.04
C ALA A 205 -11.13 6.99 5.05
N GLY A 206 -9.82 6.79 5.00
CA GLY A 206 -8.97 7.38 3.97
C GLY A 206 -7.72 6.53 3.76
N TRP A 207 -7.18 6.51 2.54
CA TRP A 207 -5.93 5.82 2.24
C TRP A 207 -4.76 6.80 2.30
N ILE A 208 -3.59 6.38 2.80
CA ILE A 208 -2.34 7.15 2.80
C ILE A 208 -1.21 6.35 2.18
N ASP A 209 -0.09 7.00 1.85
CA ASP A 209 1.13 6.36 1.34
C ASP A 209 1.00 5.79 -0.08
N PHE A 210 0.85 6.68 -1.07
CA PHE A 210 0.63 6.33 -2.49
C PHE A 210 1.95 6.07 -3.26
N GLU A 211 3.06 5.83 -2.57
CA GLU A 211 4.38 5.67 -3.21
C GLU A 211 4.54 4.41 -4.08
N ARG A 212 3.61 3.45 -3.92
CA ARG A 212 3.54 2.22 -4.73
C ARG A 212 2.44 2.26 -5.79
N SER A 213 1.72 3.38 -5.89
CA SER A 213 0.59 3.52 -6.81
C SER A 213 1.08 3.52 -8.26
N ARG A 214 0.30 2.85 -9.11
CA ARG A 214 0.64 2.63 -10.52
C ARG A 214 -0.56 2.10 -11.29
N ALA A 215 -0.47 2.10 -12.61
CA ALA A 215 -1.41 1.38 -13.45
C ALA A 215 -1.09 -0.14 -13.38
N ALA A 216 -2.07 -0.96 -13.04
CA ALA A 216 -1.89 -2.39 -12.80
C ALA A 216 -3.22 -3.15 -12.94
N THR A 217 -3.24 -4.43 -12.60
CA THR A 217 -4.50 -5.16 -12.40
C THR A 217 -5.07 -4.86 -11.02
N ALA A 218 -6.39 -4.65 -10.94
CA ALA A 218 -7.10 -4.27 -9.71
C ALA A 218 -6.85 -5.25 -8.54
N VAL A 219 -6.70 -6.54 -8.85
CA VAL A 219 -6.52 -7.60 -7.86
C VAL A 219 -5.27 -7.43 -6.99
N GLN A 220 -4.24 -6.72 -7.48
CA GLN A 220 -2.98 -6.52 -6.75
C GLN A 220 -3.16 -5.74 -5.44
N ASP A 221 -4.17 -4.85 -5.35
CA ASP A 221 -4.44 -4.11 -4.11
C ASP A 221 -4.98 -4.99 -2.98
N PHE A 222 -5.46 -6.20 -3.29
CA PHE A 222 -5.99 -7.11 -2.28
C PHE A 222 -4.93 -8.06 -1.70
N VAL A 223 -3.73 -8.13 -2.29
CA VAL A 223 -2.68 -9.10 -1.91
C VAL A 223 -2.27 -8.94 -0.45
N LEU A 224 -1.95 -7.72 -0.02
CA LEU A 224 -1.46 -7.49 1.35
C LEU A 224 -2.54 -7.76 2.39
N MET A 225 -3.79 -7.36 2.15
CA MET A 225 -4.91 -7.68 3.03
C MET A 225 -5.17 -9.19 3.11
N ALA A 226 -5.11 -9.90 1.98
CA ALA A 226 -5.27 -11.36 1.92
C ALA A 226 -4.17 -12.10 2.71
N CYS A 227 -2.92 -11.67 2.56
CA CYS A 227 -1.77 -12.22 3.29
C CYS A 227 -1.70 -11.79 4.77
N SER A 228 -2.58 -10.89 5.22
CA SER A 228 -2.57 -10.39 6.60
C SER A 228 -3.94 -10.52 7.25
N THR A 229 -4.67 -9.44 7.43
CA THR A 229 -5.86 -9.35 8.28
C THR A 229 -6.95 -10.34 7.86
N TRP A 230 -7.16 -10.52 6.55
CA TRP A 230 -8.24 -11.39 6.05
C TRP A 230 -8.03 -12.87 6.36
N THR A 231 -6.78 -13.29 6.61
CA THR A 231 -6.43 -14.68 6.95
C THR A 231 -7.21 -15.18 8.18
N ALA A 232 -7.42 -14.30 9.17
CA ALA A 232 -8.15 -14.61 10.40
C ALA A 232 -9.52 -13.92 10.47
N ARG A 233 -9.81 -13.02 9.53
CA ARG A 233 -11.00 -12.14 9.54
C ARG A 233 -11.73 -12.15 8.20
N PRO A 234 -12.39 -13.27 7.85
CA PRO A 234 -13.19 -13.35 6.62
C PRO A 234 -14.36 -12.35 6.62
N ASP A 235 -14.84 -11.93 7.80
CA ASP A 235 -15.83 -10.86 7.97
C ASP A 235 -15.33 -9.51 7.43
N LEU A 236 -14.06 -9.16 7.67
CA LEU A 236 -13.46 -7.92 7.17
C LEU A 236 -13.18 -7.97 5.67
N ARG A 237 -12.83 -9.15 5.14
CA ARG A 237 -12.78 -9.37 3.69
C ARG A 237 -14.14 -9.13 3.05
N ALA A 238 -15.18 -9.75 3.59
CA ALA A 238 -16.54 -9.58 3.10
C ALA A 238 -17.00 -8.12 3.17
N ALA A 239 -16.72 -7.42 4.27
CA ALA A 239 -17.04 -6.01 4.43
C ALA A 239 -16.31 -5.13 3.40
N CYS A 240 -15.02 -5.37 3.18
CA CYS A 240 -14.24 -4.66 2.16
C CYS A 240 -14.79 -4.88 0.75
N LEU A 241 -15.03 -6.14 0.34
CA LEU A 241 -15.56 -6.45 -0.98
C LEU A 241 -17.00 -5.95 -1.18
N GLN A 242 -17.81 -5.94 -0.13
CA GLN A 242 -19.13 -5.31 -0.17
C GLN A 242 -19.02 -3.81 -0.42
N GLY A 243 -18.06 -3.13 0.21
CA GLY A 243 -17.78 -1.72 -0.04
C GLY A 243 -17.19 -1.45 -1.42
N TYR A 244 -16.34 -2.36 -1.90
CA TYR A 244 -15.77 -2.34 -3.25
C TYR A 244 -16.86 -2.49 -4.34
N GLY A 245 -18.02 -3.05 -3.97
CA GLY A 245 -19.21 -3.13 -4.83
C GLY A 245 -19.32 -4.44 -5.61
N ARG A 246 -18.34 -5.35 -5.50
CA ARG A 246 -18.41 -6.69 -6.08
C ARG A 246 -17.44 -7.66 -5.40
N ASN A 247 -17.73 -8.95 -5.52
CA ASN A 247 -16.77 -10.01 -5.22
C ASN A 247 -15.70 -10.14 -6.32
N LEU A 248 -14.61 -10.81 -5.99
CA LEU A 248 -13.58 -11.22 -6.95
C LEU A 248 -14.10 -12.37 -7.82
N THR A 249 -13.83 -12.33 -9.12
CA THR A 249 -14.11 -13.47 -10.02
C THR A 249 -13.22 -14.67 -9.69
N ALA A 250 -13.50 -15.84 -10.28
CA ALA A 250 -12.65 -17.03 -10.09
C ALA A 250 -11.21 -16.78 -10.54
N GLU A 251 -11.02 -16.06 -11.65
CA GLU A 251 -9.71 -15.70 -12.20
C GLU A 251 -8.98 -14.70 -11.31
N GLU A 252 -9.69 -13.70 -10.76
CA GLU A 252 -9.11 -12.77 -9.79
C GLU A 252 -8.73 -13.48 -8.48
N GLN A 253 -9.55 -14.42 -7.98
CA GLN A 253 -9.20 -15.21 -6.79
C GLN A 253 -7.97 -16.06 -7.05
N HIS A 254 -7.86 -16.68 -8.23
CA HIS A 254 -6.69 -17.44 -8.62
C HIS A 254 -5.44 -16.56 -8.76
N ALA A 255 -5.57 -15.38 -9.38
CA ALA A 255 -4.50 -14.40 -9.47
C ALA A 255 -4.02 -13.94 -8.09
N LEU A 256 -4.95 -13.68 -7.17
CA LEU A 256 -4.64 -13.30 -5.79
C LEU A 256 -3.81 -14.37 -5.09
N LYS A 257 -4.16 -15.65 -5.25
CA LYS A 257 -3.37 -16.79 -4.76
C LYS A 257 -1.96 -16.82 -5.33
N CYS A 258 -1.83 -16.62 -6.64
CA CYS A 258 -0.53 -16.63 -7.30
C CYS A 258 0.36 -15.47 -6.85
N LEU A 259 -0.20 -14.26 -6.80
CA LEU A 259 0.49 -13.06 -6.33
C LEU A 259 0.92 -13.19 -4.87
N ALA A 260 0.06 -13.78 -4.01
CA ALA A 260 0.40 -14.03 -2.62
C ALA A 260 1.59 -14.97 -2.43
N ALA A 261 1.75 -15.97 -3.31
CA ALA A 261 2.92 -16.85 -3.28
C ALA A 261 4.22 -16.12 -3.64
N ILE A 262 4.16 -15.22 -4.62
CA ILE A 262 5.30 -14.38 -5.03
C ILE A 262 5.64 -13.37 -3.92
N ASP A 263 4.63 -12.72 -3.33
CA ASP A 263 4.81 -11.84 -2.16
C ASP A 263 5.41 -12.60 -0.98
N ALA A 264 4.95 -13.82 -0.69
CA ALA A 264 5.48 -14.64 0.40
C ALA A 264 6.98 -14.95 0.23
N ALA A 265 7.41 -15.33 -0.98
CA ALA A 265 8.82 -15.52 -1.28
C ALA A 265 9.62 -14.21 -1.10
N SER A 266 9.08 -13.09 -1.57
CA SER A 266 9.70 -11.76 -1.40
C SER A 266 9.83 -11.37 0.09
N CYS A 267 8.80 -11.61 0.90
CA CYS A 267 8.78 -11.36 2.34
C CYS A 267 9.88 -12.14 3.06
N LEU A 268 10.10 -13.40 2.70
CA LEU A 268 11.14 -14.24 3.30
C LEU A 268 12.55 -13.76 2.96
N VAL A 269 12.74 -13.12 1.79
CA VAL A 269 14.02 -12.49 1.43
C VAL A 269 14.23 -11.17 2.18
N TRP A 270 13.21 -10.31 2.22
CA TRP A 270 13.34 -8.95 2.72
C TRP A 270 13.22 -8.83 4.23
N GLY A 271 12.43 -9.69 4.88
CA GLY A 271 12.25 -9.67 6.33
C GLY A 271 13.58 -9.72 7.08
N PRO A 272 14.45 -10.72 6.83
CA PRO A 272 15.77 -10.78 7.46
C PRO A 272 16.69 -9.60 7.09
N LYS A 273 16.63 -9.14 5.83
CA LYS A 273 17.47 -8.01 5.35
C LYS A 273 17.11 -6.68 6.00
N LEU A 274 15.85 -6.51 6.39
CA LEU A 274 15.31 -5.30 7.00
C LEU A 274 15.17 -5.42 8.53
N ASP A 275 15.62 -6.54 9.11
CA ASP A 275 15.37 -6.89 10.52
C ASP A 275 13.88 -6.76 10.91
N ASP A 276 12.99 -7.16 9.99
CA ASP A 276 11.53 -7.12 10.15
C ASP A 276 10.99 -8.55 10.36
N PRO A 277 10.83 -8.99 11.63
CA PRO A 277 10.27 -10.30 11.93
C PRO A 277 8.80 -10.41 11.56
N HIS A 278 8.04 -9.30 11.51
CA HIS A 278 6.64 -9.32 11.11
C HIS A 278 6.49 -9.60 9.61
N LEU A 279 7.38 -9.05 8.78
CA LEU A 279 7.45 -9.33 7.35
C LEU A 279 7.80 -10.80 7.10
N THR A 280 8.83 -11.32 7.79
CA THR A 280 9.20 -12.74 7.72
C THR A 280 8.04 -13.66 8.11
N ALA A 281 7.39 -13.36 9.23
CA ALA A 281 6.29 -14.17 9.75
C ALA A 281 5.06 -14.14 8.83
N ARG A 282 4.78 -13.00 8.17
CA ARG A 282 3.73 -12.91 7.15
C ARG A 282 4.03 -13.83 5.97
N GLY A 283 5.24 -13.75 5.42
CA GLY A 283 5.66 -14.61 4.31
C GLY A 283 5.54 -16.09 4.64
N ARG A 284 6.01 -16.50 5.83
CA ARG A 284 5.91 -17.90 6.29
C ARG A 284 4.46 -18.36 6.40
N ARG A 285 3.60 -17.61 7.11
CA ARG A 285 2.18 -17.96 7.28
C ARG A 285 1.44 -18.09 5.95
N THR A 286 1.69 -17.17 5.01
CA THR A 286 1.08 -17.25 3.67
C THR A 286 1.50 -18.52 2.95
N LEU A 287 2.79 -18.86 3.00
CA LEU A 287 3.32 -20.04 2.33
C LEU A 287 2.80 -21.34 2.95
N ASP A 288 2.75 -21.44 4.28
CA ASP A 288 2.20 -22.60 5.00
C ASP A 288 0.74 -22.88 4.58
N ARG A 289 -0.08 -21.81 4.48
CA ARG A 289 -1.47 -21.92 4.02
C ARG A 289 -1.58 -22.34 2.56
N LEU A 290 -0.71 -21.83 1.70
CA LEU A 290 -0.66 -22.23 0.30
C LEU A 290 -0.28 -23.72 0.15
N MET A 291 0.71 -24.18 0.92
CA MET A 291 1.13 -25.58 0.97
C MET A 291 0.03 -26.50 1.49
N ALA A 292 -0.76 -26.04 2.47
CA ALA A 292 -1.91 -26.77 3.00
C ALA A 292 -3.17 -26.69 2.12
N GLY A 293 -3.15 -25.90 1.03
CA GLY A 293 -4.30 -25.76 0.13
C GLY A 293 -5.47 -24.93 0.69
N VAL A 294 -5.24 -24.13 1.74
CA VAL A 294 -6.26 -23.34 2.46
C VAL A 294 -6.11 -21.83 2.26
N PHE A 295 -5.45 -21.42 1.17
CA PHE A 295 -5.39 -20.02 0.76
C PHE A 295 -6.70 -19.62 0.07
N ALA A 296 -7.62 -19.04 0.84
CA ALA A 296 -8.82 -18.35 0.36
C ALA A 296 -9.36 -17.43 1.46
#